data_AF-X7ZBG4-F1
#
_entry.id   AF-X7ZBG4-F1
#
_cell.length_a   1.000
_cell.length_b   1.000
_cell.length_c   1.000
_cell.angle_alpha   90.00
_cell.angle_beta   90.00
_cell.angle_gamma   90.00
#
_symmetry.space_group_name_H-M   'P 1'
#
loop_
_entity.id
_entity.type
_entity.pdbx_description
1 polymer ?
#
loop_
_entity_poly.entity_id
_entity_poly.type
_entity_poly.pdbx_seq_one_letter_code
_entity_poly.pdbx_strand_id
1 'polypeptide(L)'
;MASRRLRSCVRAFRPRFDDLSTEVALLEERLASGTGDARKIKATASALAESLPTANVLGDVDALAARLTAIREHAESIAAADRARREEHRAAQTARKEALAAEAEELAANSTQWKAAGDRLRAILEEWKTITGVDRKTDDALWKRYAAAREMFNRRRDRISPSWTGNAPGPRHQGAAVSARRRTRRIDGLEHHQRGVPQIAGRMEAAGRAAREVDDALWRRFKAAQDKFFQARNAATAERDAELRANAAAKEALLAEAEKLDTSNHDAARAALRSIAERWDKIGKVPRERSAELERRLRAVKSGCATRLSRLGPTRRRSPGRAVPRRAEQFERQAEKAQAAGRSQEADEARPTPSSGASGPRPPPTR
;
A
#
# COMPACT_ATOMS: atom_id res chain seq x y z
N MET A 1 -3.32 26.65 -46.32
CA MET A 1 -3.21 26.70 -44.84
C MET A 1 -3.70 25.44 -44.13
N ALA A 2 -4.73 24.73 -44.64
CA ALA A 2 -5.26 23.49 -44.02
C ALA A 2 -4.21 22.35 -43.86
N SER A 3 -3.33 22.16 -44.84
CA SER A 3 -2.32 21.08 -44.81
C SER A 3 -1.21 21.27 -43.76
N ARG A 4 -0.87 22.51 -43.38
CA ARG A 4 0.09 22.79 -42.29
C ARG A 4 -0.54 22.59 -40.91
N ARG A 5 -1.83 22.94 -40.74
CA ARG A 5 -2.57 22.70 -39.49
C ARG A 5 -2.82 21.21 -39.25
N LEU A 6 -3.17 20.45 -40.29
CA LEU A 6 -3.28 18.99 -40.22
C LEU A 6 -1.94 18.32 -39.84
N ARG A 7 -0.82 18.70 -40.47
CA ARG A 7 0.51 18.20 -40.08
C ARG A 7 0.92 18.59 -38.65
N SER A 8 0.53 19.78 -38.19
CA SER A 8 0.77 20.25 -36.82
C SER A 8 -0.04 19.47 -35.78
N CYS A 9 -1.32 19.15 -36.06
CA CYS A 9 -2.14 18.31 -35.20
C CYS A 9 -1.61 16.88 -35.16
N VAL A 10 -1.26 16.29 -36.30
CA VAL A 10 -0.67 14.94 -36.37
C VAL A 10 0.63 14.83 -35.58
N ARG A 11 1.48 15.88 -35.60
CA ARG A 11 2.76 15.90 -34.85
C ARG A 11 2.58 15.99 -33.34
N ALA A 12 1.46 16.50 -32.85
CA ALA A 12 1.21 16.64 -31.41
C ALA A 12 0.73 15.33 -30.75
N PHE A 13 0.13 14.41 -31.52
CA PHE A 13 -0.42 13.15 -31.00
C PHE A 13 0.53 11.94 -31.13
N ARG A 14 1.61 12.07 -31.90
CA ARG A 14 2.62 11.01 -32.08
C ARG A 14 3.50 10.75 -30.83
N PRO A 15 3.99 11.76 -30.09
CA PRO A 15 4.79 11.52 -28.88
C PRO A 15 4.03 10.71 -27.82
N ARG A 16 2.72 10.91 -27.70
CA ARG A 16 1.87 10.15 -26.77
C ARG A 16 1.75 8.67 -27.13
N PHE A 17 1.81 8.33 -28.41
CA PHE A 17 1.87 6.92 -28.85
C PHE A 17 3.20 6.30 -28.46
N ASP A 18 4.29 7.03 -28.70
CA ASP A 18 5.65 6.57 -28.41
C ASP A 18 5.85 6.37 -26.89
N ASP A 19 5.27 7.24 -26.05
CA ASP A 19 5.25 7.09 -24.59
C ASP A 19 4.52 5.80 -24.17
N LEU A 20 3.30 5.57 -24.67
CA LEU A 20 2.52 4.36 -24.39
C LEU A 20 3.24 3.09 -24.86
N SER A 21 3.83 3.12 -26.06
CA SER A 21 4.61 2.00 -26.58
C SER A 21 5.84 1.71 -25.71
N THR A 22 6.48 2.74 -25.16
CA THR A 22 7.63 2.59 -24.26
C THR A 22 7.19 1.97 -22.92
N GLU A 23 6.06 2.40 -22.36
CA GLU A 23 5.51 1.80 -21.14
C GLU A 23 5.16 0.31 -21.34
N VAL A 24 4.56 -0.05 -22.48
CA VAL A 24 4.25 -1.45 -22.82
C VAL A 24 5.54 -2.27 -22.93
N ALA A 25 6.57 -1.76 -23.62
CA ALA A 25 7.86 -2.44 -23.73
C ALA A 25 8.54 -2.64 -22.36
N LEU A 26 8.43 -1.67 -21.45
CA LEU A 26 8.94 -1.81 -20.08
C LEU A 26 8.18 -2.88 -19.28
N LEU A 27 6.87 -3.01 -19.48
CA LEU A 27 6.09 -4.08 -18.84
C LEU A 27 6.47 -5.46 -19.39
N GLU A 28 6.71 -5.58 -20.69
CA GLU A 28 7.20 -6.82 -21.33
C GLU A 28 8.55 -7.24 -20.77
N GLU A 29 9.51 -6.32 -20.72
CA GLU A 29 10.86 -6.59 -20.21
C GLU A 29 10.85 -6.97 -18.73
N ARG A 30 10.04 -6.29 -17.92
CA ARG A 30 9.89 -6.63 -16.49
C ARG A 30 9.26 -8.00 -16.28
N LEU A 31 8.32 -8.38 -17.15
CA LEU A 31 7.67 -9.68 -17.11
C LEU A 31 8.64 -10.79 -17.56
N ALA A 32 9.42 -10.55 -18.62
CA ALA A 32 10.41 -11.48 -19.14
C ALA A 32 11.59 -11.69 -18.18
N SER A 33 12.10 -10.60 -17.59
CA SER A 33 13.20 -10.64 -16.61
C SER A 33 12.77 -11.12 -15.21
N GLY A 34 11.46 -11.24 -14.96
CA GLY A 34 10.92 -11.56 -13.63
C GLY A 34 11.16 -10.47 -12.58
N THR A 35 11.57 -9.26 -12.97
CA THR A 35 11.84 -8.13 -12.07
C THR A 35 10.56 -7.36 -11.74
N GLY A 36 9.59 -8.06 -11.16
CA GLY A 36 8.33 -7.46 -10.72
C GLY A 36 7.31 -8.47 -10.22
N ASP A 37 6.32 -7.97 -9.48
CA ASP A 37 5.15 -8.77 -9.10
C ASP A 37 4.23 -8.91 -10.31
N ALA A 38 4.08 -10.13 -10.82
CA ALA A 38 3.25 -10.45 -11.99
C ALA A 38 1.80 -9.95 -11.83
N ARG A 39 1.24 -9.93 -10.61
CA ARG A 39 -0.12 -9.41 -10.39
C ARG A 39 -0.20 -7.91 -10.61
N LYS A 40 0.83 -7.18 -10.18
CA LYS A 40 0.91 -5.72 -10.37
C LYS A 40 1.13 -5.39 -11.84
N ILE A 41 1.98 -6.13 -12.53
CA ILE A 41 2.19 -5.98 -13.99
C ILE A 41 0.86 -6.20 -14.73
N LYS A 42 0.11 -7.27 -14.40
CA LYS A 42 -1.22 -7.51 -14.98
C LYS A 42 -2.19 -6.36 -14.72
N ALA A 43 -2.22 -5.83 -13.50
CA ALA A 43 -3.08 -4.71 -13.14
C ALA A 43 -2.74 -3.44 -13.95
N THR A 44 -1.45 -3.09 -14.07
CA THR A 44 -1.00 -1.96 -14.89
C THR A 44 -1.33 -2.17 -16.37
N ALA A 45 -1.09 -3.35 -16.92
CA ALA A 45 -1.44 -3.66 -18.31
C ALA A 45 -2.95 -3.58 -18.57
N SER A 46 -3.78 -3.96 -17.59
CA SER A 46 -5.25 -3.86 -17.70
C SER A 46 -5.71 -2.40 -17.66
N ALA A 47 -5.15 -1.59 -16.76
CA ALA A 47 -5.44 -0.16 -16.69
C ALA A 47 -5.02 0.60 -17.97
N LEU A 48 -3.88 0.22 -18.57
CA LEU A 48 -3.46 0.76 -19.86
C LEU A 48 -4.45 0.38 -20.96
N ALA A 49 -4.86 -0.89 -21.03
CA ALA A 49 -5.82 -1.38 -22.03
C ALA A 49 -7.18 -0.67 -21.93
N GLU A 50 -7.68 -0.42 -20.72
CA GLU A 50 -8.92 0.34 -20.49
C GLU A 50 -8.81 1.81 -20.91
N SER A 51 -7.60 2.39 -20.87
CA SER A 51 -7.38 3.77 -21.26
C SER A 51 -7.23 3.97 -22.77
N LEU A 52 -6.87 2.92 -23.53
CA LEU A 52 -6.62 2.99 -24.98
C LEU A 52 -7.82 3.52 -25.81
N PRO A 53 -9.08 3.10 -25.60
CA PRO A 53 -10.22 3.55 -26.41
C PRO A 53 -10.52 5.05 -26.28
N THR A 54 -10.10 5.67 -25.17
CA THR A 54 -10.31 7.11 -24.89
C THR A 54 -9.06 7.93 -25.15
N ALA A 55 -7.96 7.29 -25.57
CA ALA A 55 -6.69 7.93 -25.81
C ALA A 55 -6.70 8.62 -27.18
N ASN A 56 -6.58 9.95 -27.18
CA ASN A 56 -6.41 10.71 -28.41
C ASN A 56 -4.96 10.55 -28.91
N VAL A 57 -4.71 9.50 -29.68
CA VAL A 57 -3.36 9.08 -30.13
C VAL A 57 -3.40 8.70 -31.60
N LEU A 58 -2.33 9.00 -32.35
CA LEU A 58 -2.17 8.60 -33.75
C LEU A 58 -1.08 7.54 -33.85
N GLY A 59 -1.47 6.29 -34.13
CA GLY A 59 -0.60 5.13 -34.26
C GLY A 59 -1.39 3.83 -34.36
N ASP A 60 -0.70 2.68 -34.34
CA ASP A 60 -1.33 1.36 -34.37
C ASP A 60 -1.79 0.95 -32.96
N VAL A 61 -2.98 1.43 -32.58
CA VAL A 61 -3.57 1.17 -31.26
C VAL A 61 -4.00 -0.30 -31.12
N ASP A 62 -4.39 -0.94 -32.23
CA ASP A 62 -4.79 -2.35 -32.24
C ASP A 62 -3.59 -3.26 -31.94
N ALA A 63 -2.41 -2.96 -32.47
CA ALA A 63 -1.18 -3.65 -32.12
C ALA A 63 -0.79 -3.49 -30.64
N LEU A 64 -0.94 -2.28 -30.07
CA LEU A 64 -0.70 -2.07 -28.63
C LEU A 64 -1.70 -2.84 -27.76
N ALA A 65 -2.98 -2.86 -28.16
CA ALA A 65 -4.02 -3.62 -27.47
C ALA A 65 -3.74 -5.14 -27.50
N ALA A 66 -3.26 -5.66 -28.64
CA ALA A 66 -2.84 -7.05 -28.77
C ALA A 66 -1.66 -7.38 -27.84
N ARG A 67 -0.63 -6.53 -27.81
CA ARG A 67 0.52 -6.68 -26.88
C ARG A 67 0.09 -6.67 -25.42
N LEU A 68 -0.74 -5.71 -25.02
CA LEU A 68 -1.28 -5.64 -23.66
C LEU A 68 -2.09 -6.87 -23.28
N THR A 69 -2.84 -7.45 -24.22
CA THR A 69 -3.55 -8.72 -24.00
C THR A 69 -2.56 -9.85 -23.74
N ALA A 70 -1.51 -10.00 -24.57
CA ALA A 70 -0.48 -11.01 -24.38
C ALA A 70 0.26 -10.86 -23.03
N ILE A 71 0.59 -9.62 -22.63
CA ILE A 71 1.20 -9.34 -21.32
C ILE A 71 0.27 -9.77 -20.18
N ARG A 72 -1.03 -9.49 -20.27
CA ARG A 72 -2.01 -9.88 -19.24
C ARG A 72 -2.13 -11.39 -19.10
N GLU A 73 -2.13 -12.12 -20.21
CA GLU A 73 -2.18 -13.58 -20.23
C GLU A 73 -0.90 -14.19 -19.65
N HIS A 74 0.27 -13.72 -20.09
CA HIS A 74 1.55 -14.19 -19.58
C HIS A 74 1.72 -13.87 -18.08
N ALA A 75 1.32 -12.68 -17.65
CA ALA A 75 1.34 -12.30 -16.24
C ALA A 75 0.35 -13.11 -15.38
N GLU A 76 -0.82 -13.47 -15.91
CA GLU A 76 -1.73 -14.39 -15.21
C GLU A 76 -1.14 -15.79 -15.09
N SER A 77 -0.52 -16.31 -16.15
CA SER A 77 0.15 -17.62 -16.14
C SER A 77 1.25 -17.68 -15.08
N ILE A 78 2.15 -16.68 -15.03
CA ILE A 78 3.19 -16.58 -14.01
C ILE A 78 2.57 -16.47 -12.61
N ALA A 79 1.57 -15.60 -12.43
CA ALA A 79 0.92 -15.44 -11.14
C ALA A 79 0.19 -16.72 -10.66
N ALA A 80 -0.38 -17.49 -11.59
CA ALA A 80 -1.01 -18.78 -11.32
C ALA A 80 0.03 -19.82 -10.92
N ALA A 81 1.15 -19.93 -11.65
CA ALA A 81 2.26 -20.82 -11.30
C ALA A 81 2.84 -20.48 -9.92
N ASP A 82 3.01 -19.20 -9.60
CA ASP A 82 3.45 -18.77 -8.27
C ASP A 82 2.46 -19.12 -7.16
N ARG A 83 1.15 -19.04 -7.43
CA ARG A 83 0.11 -19.46 -6.47
C ARG A 83 0.18 -20.97 -6.26
N ALA A 84 0.26 -21.76 -7.33
CA ALA A 84 0.37 -23.21 -7.28
C ALA A 84 1.61 -23.65 -6.48
N ARG A 85 2.80 -23.11 -6.78
CA ARG A 85 4.04 -23.41 -6.03
C ARG A 85 3.92 -23.12 -4.54
N ARG A 86 3.28 -22.01 -4.17
CA ARG A 86 3.04 -21.66 -2.76
C ARG A 86 2.04 -22.59 -2.11
N GLU A 87 1.01 -23.01 -2.82
CA GLU A 87 0.02 -23.96 -2.33
C GLU A 87 0.61 -25.35 -2.14
N GLU A 88 1.35 -25.86 -3.11
CA GLU A 88 2.09 -27.12 -3.03
C GLU A 88 3.07 -27.11 -1.85
N HIS A 89 3.85 -26.04 -1.69
CA HIS A 89 4.76 -25.91 -0.56
C HIS A 89 4.00 -25.96 0.77
N ARG A 90 2.90 -25.21 0.90
CA ARG A 90 2.05 -25.23 2.10
C ARG A 90 1.46 -26.61 2.35
N ALA A 91 0.95 -27.28 1.32
CA ALA A 91 0.39 -28.62 1.40
C ALA A 91 1.45 -29.63 1.86
N ALA A 92 2.67 -29.55 1.31
CA ALA A 92 3.78 -30.41 1.72
C ALA A 92 4.18 -30.18 3.19
N GLN A 93 4.23 -28.93 3.66
CA GLN A 93 4.52 -28.63 5.07
C GLN A 93 3.40 -29.12 6.00
N THR A 94 2.13 -28.98 5.59
CA THR A 94 0.97 -29.50 6.33
C THR A 94 1.04 -31.03 6.41
N ALA A 95 1.24 -31.71 5.28
CA ALA A 95 1.35 -33.17 5.22
C ALA A 95 2.51 -33.69 6.09
N ARG A 96 3.64 -32.97 6.14
CA ARG A 96 4.74 -33.32 7.04
C ARG A 96 4.36 -33.20 8.51
N LYS A 97 3.66 -32.13 8.91
CA LYS A 97 3.14 -31.99 10.29
C LYS A 97 2.07 -33.03 10.63
N GLU A 98 1.23 -33.39 9.66
CA GLU A 98 0.24 -34.45 9.82
C GLU A 98 0.91 -35.81 10.04
N ALA A 99 1.92 -36.15 9.25
CA ALA A 99 2.69 -37.38 9.42
C ALA A 99 3.37 -37.45 10.80
N LEU A 100 3.95 -36.33 11.26
CA LEU A 100 4.55 -36.25 12.61
C LEU A 100 3.52 -36.38 13.74
N ALA A 101 2.31 -35.83 13.56
CA ALA A 101 1.23 -35.99 14.52
C ALA A 101 0.72 -37.44 14.57
N ALA A 102 0.55 -38.07 13.41
CA ALA A 102 0.16 -39.47 13.30
C ALA A 102 1.22 -40.42 13.92
N GLU A 103 2.50 -40.18 13.65
CA GLU A 103 3.59 -40.95 14.27
C GLU A 103 3.58 -40.80 15.80
N ALA A 104 3.32 -39.60 16.32
CA ALA A 104 3.20 -39.39 17.77
C ALA A 104 1.98 -40.11 18.37
N GLU A 105 0.85 -40.13 17.66
CA GLU A 105 -0.35 -40.89 18.03
C GLU A 105 -0.08 -42.40 18.08
N GLU A 106 0.60 -42.93 17.06
CA GLU A 106 1.04 -44.33 16.98
C GLU A 106 2.00 -44.70 18.12
N LEU A 107 3.02 -43.87 18.37
CA LEU A 107 3.96 -44.08 19.47
C LEU A 107 3.25 -44.07 20.83
N ALA A 108 2.23 -43.24 20.99
CA ALA A 108 1.43 -43.19 22.22
C ALA A 108 0.52 -44.42 22.38
N ALA A 109 -0.02 -44.95 21.28
CA ALA A 109 -0.95 -46.07 21.28
C ALA A 109 -0.26 -47.45 21.36
N ASN A 110 0.89 -47.61 20.71
CA ASN A 110 1.46 -48.94 20.46
C ASN A 110 2.85 -49.16 21.06
N SER A 111 3.59 -48.11 21.43
CA SER A 111 4.96 -48.30 21.90
C SER A 111 5.04 -48.80 23.35
N THR A 112 5.78 -49.88 23.55
CA THR A 112 6.16 -50.43 24.86
C THR A 112 7.58 -50.02 25.26
N GLN A 113 8.36 -49.46 24.33
CA GLN A 113 9.73 -49.01 24.53
C GLN A 113 9.75 -47.54 24.99
N TRP A 114 9.49 -47.33 26.28
CA TRP A 114 9.25 -46.00 26.87
C TRP A 114 10.37 -44.98 26.64
N LYS A 115 11.64 -45.41 26.71
CA LYS A 115 12.79 -44.50 26.51
C LYS A 115 12.91 -44.08 25.05
N ALA A 116 12.90 -45.03 24.12
CA ALA A 116 13.01 -44.78 22.69
C ALA A 116 11.82 -43.95 22.16
N ALA A 117 10.59 -44.29 22.54
CA ALA A 117 9.41 -43.49 22.18
C ALA A 117 9.44 -42.09 22.79
N GLY A 118 9.91 -41.95 24.03
CA GLY A 118 10.07 -40.66 24.69
C GLY A 118 11.07 -39.74 24.00
N ASP A 119 12.17 -40.30 23.49
CA ASP A 119 13.19 -39.58 22.72
C ASP A 119 12.72 -39.27 21.30
N ARG A 120 12.00 -40.18 20.63
CA ARG A 120 11.40 -39.92 19.31
C ARG A 120 10.34 -38.81 19.37
N LEU A 121 9.47 -38.81 20.38
CA LEU A 121 8.55 -37.69 20.62
C LEU A 121 9.28 -36.36 20.82
N ARG A 122 10.47 -36.36 21.44
CA ARG A 122 11.29 -35.14 21.55
C ARG A 122 11.86 -34.72 20.19
N ALA A 123 12.35 -35.66 19.39
CA ALA A 123 12.85 -35.39 18.04
C ALA A 123 11.74 -34.83 17.13
N ILE A 124 10.53 -35.38 17.21
CA ILE A 124 9.35 -34.88 16.49
C ILE A 124 9.07 -33.40 16.83
N LEU A 125 9.19 -33.00 18.09
CA LEU A 125 9.02 -31.60 18.50
C LEU A 125 10.07 -30.67 17.87
N GLU A 126 11.32 -31.11 17.83
CA GLU A 126 12.39 -30.31 17.22
C GLU A 126 12.18 -30.20 15.70
N GLU A 127 11.79 -31.28 15.04
CA GLU A 127 11.41 -31.25 13.61
C GLU A 127 10.20 -30.33 13.37
N TRP A 128 9.18 -30.37 14.24
CA TRP A 128 7.99 -29.51 14.16
C TRP A 128 8.35 -28.02 14.17
N LYS A 129 9.33 -27.62 14.99
CA LYS A 129 9.79 -26.22 15.08
C LYS A 129 10.49 -25.75 13.80
N THR A 130 11.13 -26.65 13.07
CA THR A 130 11.80 -26.32 11.80
C THR A 130 10.80 -26.12 10.65
N ILE A 131 9.60 -26.70 10.76
CA ILE A 131 8.58 -26.61 9.73
C ILE A 131 7.82 -25.27 9.84
N THR A 132 8.18 -24.34 8.96
CA THR A 132 7.52 -23.03 8.80
C THR A 132 6.66 -22.99 7.54
N GLY A 133 5.63 -22.15 7.51
CA GLY A 133 4.82 -21.92 6.29
C GLY A 133 3.45 -22.60 6.27
N VAL A 134 3.06 -23.33 7.32
CA VAL A 134 1.70 -23.88 7.48
C VAL A 134 0.72 -22.81 7.95
N ASP A 135 -0.54 -22.90 7.52
CA ASP A 135 -1.61 -22.05 8.01
C ASP A 135 -1.81 -22.22 9.53
N ARG A 136 -2.01 -21.11 10.26
CA ARG A 136 -2.06 -21.10 11.71
C ARG A 136 -3.19 -21.96 12.28
N LYS A 137 -4.37 -21.94 11.66
CA LYS A 137 -5.53 -22.74 12.13
C LYS A 137 -5.23 -24.23 12.00
N THR A 138 -4.58 -24.61 10.90
CA THR A 138 -4.18 -25.99 10.64
C THR A 138 -3.06 -26.43 11.61
N ASP A 139 -2.04 -25.60 11.79
CA ASP A 139 -0.94 -25.85 12.75
C ASP A 139 -1.46 -26.04 14.18
N ASP A 140 -2.41 -25.21 14.63
CA ASP A 140 -2.98 -25.30 15.97
C ASP A 140 -3.78 -26.60 16.17
N ALA A 141 -4.53 -27.04 15.15
CA ALA A 141 -5.28 -28.29 15.19
C ALA A 141 -4.33 -29.50 15.26
N LEU A 142 -3.29 -29.51 14.43
CA LEU A 142 -2.27 -30.57 14.42
C LEU A 142 -1.45 -30.57 15.72
N TRP A 143 -1.13 -29.40 16.28
CA TRP A 143 -0.45 -29.28 17.56
C TRP A 143 -1.28 -29.85 18.72
N LYS A 144 -2.60 -29.60 18.74
CA LYS A 144 -3.50 -30.17 19.75
C LYS A 144 -3.51 -31.70 19.70
N ARG A 145 -3.53 -32.28 18.50
CA ARG A 145 -3.42 -33.74 18.29
C ARG A 145 -2.11 -34.29 18.84
N TYR A 146 -0.98 -33.71 18.44
CA TYR A 146 0.34 -34.07 18.94
C TYR A 146 0.45 -33.96 20.47
N ALA A 147 -0.04 -32.86 21.06
CA ALA A 147 -0.02 -32.64 22.51
C ALA A 147 -0.87 -33.68 23.25
N ALA A 148 -2.05 -34.03 22.72
CA ALA A 148 -2.91 -35.06 23.29
C ALA A 148 -2.27 -36.46 23.23
N ALA A 149 -1.63 -36.80 22.10
CA ALA A 149 -0.88 -38.05 21.95
C ALA A 149 0.25 -38.15 22.98
N ARG A 150 1.04 -37.09 23.11
CA ARG A 150 2.13 -37.03 24.10
C ARG A 150 1.62 -37.14 25.55
N GLU A 151 0.51 -36.49 25.87
CA GLU A 151 -0.10 -36.59 27.19
C GLU A 151 -0.60 -38.02 27.47
N MET A 152 -1.22 -38.66 26.48
CA MET A 152 -1.64 -40.06 26.55
C MET A 152 -0.47 -41.00 26.81
N PHE A 153 0.64 -40.83 26.07
CA PHE A 153 1.88 -41.59 26.27
C PHE A 153 2.41 -41.45 27.71
N ASN A 154 2.51 -40.21 28.20
CA ASN A 154 2.97 -39.95 29.57
C ASN A 154 2.06 -40.59 30.61
N ARG A 155 0.73 -40.45 30.49
CA ARG A 155 -0.23 -41.10 31.40
C ARG A 155 -0.08 -42.62 31.39
N ARG A 156 0.21 -43.23 30.25
CA ARG A 156 0.35 -44.69 30.14
C ARG A 156 1.66 -45.19 30.75
N ARG A 157 2.76 -44.45 30.51
CA ARG A 157 4.05 -44.69 31.15
C ARG A 157 3.91 -44.61 32.68
N ASP A 158 3.24 -43.59 33.18
CA ASP A 158 3.08 -43.34 34.63
C ASP A 158 2.21 -44.43 35.29
N ARG A 159 1.24 -45.02 34.57
CA ARG A 159 0.45 -46.17 35.04
C ARG A 159 1.27 -47.46 35.16
N ILE A 160 2.18 -47.70 34.21
CA ILE A 160 2.93 -48.97 34.10
C ILE A 160 4.12 -49.00 35.05
N SER A 161 4.70 -47.85 35.40
CA SER A 161 5.79 -47.80 36.36
C SER A 161 5.74 -46.56 37.26
N PRO A 162 5.05 -46.68 38.42
CA PRO A 162 5.04 -45.65 39.47
C PRO A 162 6.40 -45.44 40.15
N SER A 163 7.39 -46.31 39.89
CA SER A 163 8.75 -46.23 40.44
C SER A 163 9.80 -45.77 39.42
N TRP A 164 9.52 -45.81 38.11
CA TRP A 164 10.33 -45.08 37.11
C TRP A 164 10.25 -43.57 37.30
N THR A 165 9.20 -43.10 37.98
CA THR A 165 9.20 -41.83 38.70
C THR A 165 10.10 -41.91 39.95
N GLY A 166 11.38 -42.22 39.77
CA GLY A 166 12.44 -41.69 40.65
C GLY A 166 12.52 -40.14 40.56
N ASN A 167 11.80 -39.57 39.60
CA ASN A 167 11.30 -38.19 39.58
C ASN A 167 9.77 -38.17 39.78
N ALA A 168 9.23 -38.76 40.86
CA ALA A 168 7.98 -38.25 41.39
C ALA A 168 8.16 -36.73 41.62
N PRO A 169 7.12 -35.88 41.50
CA PRO A 169 7.27 -34.45 41.71
C PRO A 169 7.54 -34.19 43.21
N GLY A 170 8.78 -34.41 43.65
CA GLY A 170 9.25 -34.00 44.94
C GLY A 170 9.24 -32.47 45.03
N PRO A 171 9.52 -31.91 46.20
CA PRO A 171 9.50 -30.46 46.46
C PRO A 171 10.27 -29.62 45.42
N ARG A 172 11.25 -30.21 44.72
CA ARG A 172 12.02 -29.61 43.63
C ARG A 172 11.18 -29.33 42.36
N HIS A 173 10.23 -30.19 41.99
CA HIS A 173 9.34 -29.98 40.84
C HIS A 173 8.23 -28.95 41.14
N GLN A 174 7.71 -28.91 42.36
CA GLN A 174 6.82 -27.83 42.82
C GLN A 174 7.57 -26.49 42.92
N GLY A 175 8.81 -26.49 43.42
CA GLY A 175 9.69 -25.32 43.37
C GLY A 175 10.02 -24.87 41.94
N ALA A 176 10.21 -25.80 41.00
CA ALA A 176 10.38 -25.52 39.57
C ALA A 176 9.10 -24.97 38.93
N ALA A 177 7.92 -25.48 39.29
CA ALA A 177 6.63 -24.97 38.83
C ALA A 177 6.29 -23.58 39.40
N VAL A 178 6.63 -23.30 40.65
CA VAL A 178 6.45 -21.98 41.30
C VAL A 178 7.47 -20.97 40.75
N SER A 179 8.72 -21.37 40.55
CA SER A 179 9.72 -20.52 39.88
C SER A 179 9.45 -20.36 38.38
N ALA A 180 8.81 -21.33 37.71
CA ALA A 180 8.28 -21.21 36.35
C ALA A 180 7.09 -20.24 36.32
N ARG A 181 6.15 -20.29 37.27
CA ARG A 181 5.08 -19.29 37.42
C ARG A 181 5.62 -17.88 37.69
N ARG A 182 6.68 -17.73 38.50
CA ARG A 182 7.37 -16.44 38.69
C ARG A 182 8.09 -15.96 37.43
N ARG A 183 8.74 -16.85 36.67
CA ARG A 183 9.47 -16.51 35.43
C ARG A 183 8.53 -16.22 34.26
N THR A 184 7.39 -16.91 34.18
CA THR A 184 6.35 -16.69 33.16
C THR A 184 5.45 -15.49 33.44
N ARG A 185 5.25 -15.10 34.71
CA ARG A 185 4.62 -13.80 35.05
C ARG A 185 5.35 -12.60 34.45
N ARG A 186 6.65 -12.73 34.10
CA ARG A 186 7.40 -11.70 33.40
C ARG A 186 7.13 -11.65 31.89
N ILE A 187 6.40 -12.61 31.31
CA ILE A 187 5.95 -12.58 29.91
C ILE A 187 4.61 -11.82 29.81
N ASP A 188 3.77 -11.94 30.86
CA ASP A 188 2.53 -11.18 31.00
C ASP A 188 2.86 -9.66 30.95
N GLY A 189 2.25 -8.93 30.02
CA GLY A 189 2.46 -7.48 29.82
C GLY A 189 3.36 -7.07 28.66
N LEU A 190 4.11 -7.99 28.03
CA LEU A 190 4.84 -7.71 26.78
C LEU A 190 3.94 -7.69 25.53
N GLU A 191 2.66 -7.99 25.73
CA GLU A 191 1.62 -8.16 24.70
C GLU A 191 1.38 -6.89 23.86
N HIS A 192 1.83 -5.72 24.33
CA HIS A 192 1.54 -4.42 23.72
C HIS A 192 2.79 -3.70 23.17
N HIS A 193 3.97 -4.31 23.22
CA HIS A 193 5.20 -3.70 22.73
C HIS A 193 5.56 -4.17 21.31
N GLN A 194 5.91 -3.23 20.42
CA GLN A 194 6.36 -3.51 19.04
C GLN A 194 7.62 -4.40 18.97
N ARG A 195 8.38 -4.50 20.07
CA ARG A 195 9.54 -5.41 20.26
C ARG A 195 9.19 -6.65 21.11
N GLY A 196 7.92 -6.95 21.30
CA GLY A 196 7.44 -8.03 22.15
C GLY A 196 7.94 -9.39 21.69
N VAL A 197 7.80 -9.73 20.40
CA VAL A 197 8.18 -11.06 19.89
C VAL A 197 9.69 -11.37 20.05
N PRO A 198 10.63 -10.48 19.67
CA PRO A 198 12.07 -10.70 19.92
C PRO A 198 12.43 -10.77 21.40
N GLN A 199 11.78 -9.96 22.25
CA GLN A 199 12.04 -9.99 23.69
C GLN A 199 11.46 -11.23 24.36
N ILE A 200 10.31 -11.72 23.89
CA ILE A 200 9.70 -12.96 24.34
C ILE A 200 10.59 -14.14 23.90
N ALA A 201 11.10 -14.15 22.68
CA ALA A 201 12.04 -15.16 22.19
C ALA A 201 13.36 -15.16 22.97
N GLY A 202 13.98 -13.99 23.18
CA GLY A 202 15.20 -13.86 23.97
C GLY A 202 15.00 -14.20 25.45
N ARG A 203 13.83 -13.90 26.02
CA ARG A 203 13.47 -14.34 27.39
C ARG A 203 13.25 -15.84 27.47
N MET A 204 12.81 -16.48 26.39
CA MET A 204 12.65 -17.93 26.30
C MET A 204 14.00 -18.64 26.21
N GLU A 205 14.95 -18.06 25.48
CA GLU A 205 16.32 -18.55 25.37
C GLU A 205 17.10 -18.35 26.68
N ALA A 206 16.95 -17.18 27.33
CA ALA A 206 17.58 -16.88 28.62
C ALA A 206 16.99 -17.66 29.81
N ALA A 207 15.79 -18.25 29.67
CA ALA A 207 15.19 -19.08 30.72
C ALA A 207 15.92 -20.42 30.93
N GLY A 208 16.76 -20.83 29.96
CA GLY A 208 17.52 -22.08 29.96
C GLY A 208 16.63 -23.32 29.79
N ARG A 209 17.21 -24.44 29.34
CA ARG A 209 16.49 -25.73 29.24
C ARG A 209 16.05 -26.18 30.64
N ALA A 210 14.74 -26.22 30.88
CA ALA A 210 14.16 -26.71 32.14
C ALA A 210 13.56 -28.10 31.94
N ALA A 211 13.06 -28.71 33.03
CA ALA A 211 12.39 -30.01 32.97
C ALA A 211 11.23 -29.99 31.94
N ARG A 212 11.04 -31.10 31.22
CA ARG A 212 10.21 -31.28 30.01
C ARG A 212 8.75 -30.75 30.10
N GLU A 213 8.14 -30.72 31.29
CA GLU A 213 6.81 -30.14 31.51
C GLU A 213 6.81 -28.61 31.55
N VAL A 214 7.93 -28.02 31.98
CA VAL A 214 8.14 -26.56 32.02
C VAL A 214 8.29 -26.02 30.60
N ASP A 215 8.98 -26.74 29.70
CA ASP A 215 9.13 -26.35 28.30
C ASP A 215 7.79 -26.35 27.55
N ASP A 216 6.91 -27.33 27.79
CA ASP A 216 5.57 -27.37 27.16
C ASP A 216 4.66 -26.26 27.67
N ALA A 217 4.67 -26.02 28.99
CA ALA A 217 3.91 -24.94 29.60
C ALA A 217 4.41 -23.56 29.12
N LEU A 218 5.73 -23.41 28.99
CA LEU A 218 6.36 -22.23 28.41
C LEU A 218 5.95 -22.05 26.95
N TRP A 219 6.00 -23.10 26.14
CA TRP A 219 5.61 -23.05 24.73
C TRP A 219 4.13 -22.70 24.55
N ARG A 220 3.23 -23.29 25.34
CA ARG A 220 1.80 -22.94 25.33
C ARG A 220 1.58 -21.45 25.67
N ARG A 221 2.27 -20.93 26.69
CA ARG A 221 2.16 -19.50 27.07
C ARG A 221 2.81 -18.58 26.03
N PHE A 222 3.91 -19.00 25.42
CA PHE A 222 4.56 -18.31 24.32
C PHE A 222 3.62 -18.17 23.12
N LYS A 223 3.02 -19.27 22.68
CA LYS A 223 2.05 -19.29 21.58
C LYS A 223 0.84 -18.42 21.90
N ALA A 224 0.29 -18.53 23.11
CA ALA A 224 -0.82 -17.67 23.54
C ALA A 224 -0.46 -16.17 23.55
N ALA A 225 0.74 -15.80 24.01
CA ALA A 225 1.21 -14.42 23.99
C ALA A 225 1.46 -13.91 22.55
N GLN A 226 2.05 -14.74 21.67
CA GLN A 226 2.18 -14.43 20.25
C GLN A 226 0.80 -14.25 19.59
N ASP A 227 -0.15 -15.13 19.87
CA ASP A 227 -1.50 -15.06 19.30
C ASP A 227 -2.20 -13.76 19.67
N LYS A 228 -2.17 -13.36 20.95
CA LYS A 228 -2.73 -12.07 21.38
C LYS A 228 -2.06 -10.89 20.69
N PHE A 229 -0.73 -10.89 20.57
CA PHE A 229 0.01 -9.84 19.89
C PHE A 229 -0.39 -9.73 18.41
N PHE A 230 -0.43 -10.85 17.68
CA PHE A 230 -0.82 -10.85 16.28
C PHE A 230 -2.30 -10.51 16.09
N GLN A 231 -3.19 -10.94 16.99
CA GLN A 231 -4.60 -10.54 16.97
C GLN A 231 -4.74 -9.03 17.14
N ALA A 232 -4.11 -8.43 18.15
CA ALA A 232 -4.15 -6.99 18.39
C ALA A 232 -3.56 -6.21 17.20
N ARG A 233 -2.42 -6.64 16.66
CA ARG A 233 -1.79 -6.03 15.48
C ARG A 233 -2.70 -6.10 14.25
N ASN A 234 -3.28 -7.27 14.00
CA ASN A 234 -4.15 -7.47 12.84
C ASN A 234 -5.46 -6.69 13.00
N ALA A 235 -6.02 -6.61 14.21
CA ALA A 235 -7.20 -5.79 14.50
C ALA A 235 -6.92 -4.30 14.27
N ALA A 236 -5.82 -3.76 14.83
CA ALA A 236 -5.42 -2.36 14.62
C ALA A 236 -5.15 -2.05 13.13
N THR A 237 -4.58 -3.00 12.39
CA THR A 237 -4.38 -2.86 10.93
C THR A 237 -5.72 -2.87 10.20
N ALA A 238 -6.63 -3.79 10.57
CA ALA A 238 -7.95 -3.91 9.97
C ALA A 238 -8.83 -2.68 10.21
N GLU A 239 -8.79 -2.10 11.42
CA GLU A 239 -9.45 -0.84 11.76
C GLU A 239 -8.93 0.30 10.89
N ARG A 240 -7.60 0.44 10.79
CA ARG A 240 -6.99 1.47 9.96
C ARG A 240 -7.30 1.31 8.47
N ASP A 241 -7.31 0.07 7.97
CA ASP A 241 -7.70 -0.22 6.59
C ASP A 241 -9.20 0.04 6.35
N ALA A 242 -10.05 -0.21 7.34
CA ALA A 242 -11.48 0.09 7.27
C ALA A 242 -11.72 1.60 7.25
N GLU A 243 -11.03 2.38 8.09
CA GLU A 243 -11.05 3.84 8.07
C GLU A 243 -10.63 4.39 6.70
N LEU A 244 -9.50 3.90 6.16
CA LEU A 244 -9.01 4.34 4.85
C LEU A 244 -10.01 3.97 3.74
N ARG A 245 -10.64 2.79 3.78
CA ARG A 245 -11.69 2.39 2.82
C ARG A 245 -12.94 3.26 2.94
N ALA A 246 -13.38 3.58 4.15
CA ALA A 246 -14.50 4.49 4.37
C ALA A 246 -14.21 5.90 3.82
N ASN A 247 -12.98 6.40 4.05
CA ASN A 247 -12.51 7.66 3.49
C ASN A 247 -12.48 7.63 1.94
N ALA A 248 -12.10 6.50 1.34
CA ALA A 248 -12.12 6.32 -0.11
C ALA A 248 -13.54 6.44 -0.66
N ALA A 249 -14.49 5.71 -0.07
CA ALA A 249 -15.89 5.73 -0.46
C ALA A 249 -16.49 7.15 -0.32
N ALA A 250 -16.18 7.86 0.76
CA ALA A 250 -16.63 9.24 0.95
C ALA A 250 -16.07 10.20 -0.12
N LYS A 251 -14.79 10.03 -0.50
CA LYS A 251 -14.18 10.81 -1.59
C LYS A 251 -14.79 10.46 -2.95
N GLU A 252 -15.07 9.19 -3.22
CA GLU A 252 -15.77 8.77 -4.44
C GLU A 252 -17.17 9.38 -4.54
N ALA A 253 -17.91 9.45 -3.44
CA ALA A 253 -19.22 10.10 -3.39
C ALA A 253 -19.13 11.61 -3.69
N LEU A 254 -18.12 12.31 -3.13
CA LEU A 254 -17.88 13.73 -3.44
C LEU A 254 -17.51 13.97 -4.92
N LEU A 255 -16.76 13.05 -5.54
CA LEU A 255 -16.48 13.13 -6.97
C LEU A 255 -17.75 12.96 -7.80
N ALA A 256 -18.62 12.01 -7.45
CA ALA A 256 -19.89 11.82 -8.12
C ALA A 256 -20.82 13.05 -7.98
N GLU A 257 -20.79 13.72 -6.83
CA GLU A 257 -21.48 15.01 -6.64
C GLU A 257 -20.86 16.10 -7.53
N ALA A 258 -19.53 16.19 -7.57
CA ALA A 258 -18.82 17.20 -8.36
C ALA A 258 -19.03 17.03 -9.88
N GLU A 259 -19.15 15.79 -10.35
CA GLU A 259 -19.42 15.45 -11.75
C GLU A 259 -20.85 15.84 -12.18
N LYS A 260 -21.82 15.91 -11.24
CA LYS A 260 -23.22 16.27 -11.50
C LYS A 260 -23.51 17.78 -11.39
N LEU A 261 -22.52 18.60 -11.02
CA LEU A 261 -22.73 20.03 -10.85
C LEU A 261 -23.12 20.70 -12.17
N ASP A 262 -24.25 21.41 -12.16
CA ASP A 262 -24.69 22.23 -13.28
C ASP A 262 -23.71 23.42 -13.45
N THR A 263 -23.05 23.46 -14.61
CA THR A 263 -22.09 24.51 -14.95
C THR A 263 -22.73 25.76 -15.52
N SER A 264 -24.06 25.81 -15.65
CA SER A 264 -24.78 26.95 -16.23
C SER A 264 -24.76 28.18 -15.31
N ASN A 265 -24.77 27.99 -13.99
CA ASN A 265 -24.61 29.07 -13.02
C ASN A 265 -23.17 29.08 -12.45
N HIS A 266 -22.35 29.99 -12.96
CA HIS A 266 -20.92 30.05 -12.68
C HIS A 266 -20.56 30.29 -11.21
N ASP A 267 -21.27 31.17 -10.53
CA ASP A 267 -20.96 31.50 -9.13
C ASP A 267 -21.42 30.39 -8.20
N ALA A 268 -22.57 29.76 -8.49
CA ALA A 268 -23.04 28.57 -7.77
C ALA A 268 -22.11 27.36 -7.97
N ALA A 269 -21.64 27.11 -9.21
CA ALA A 269 -20.71 26.02 -9.50
C ALA A 269 -19.35 26.21 -8.82
N ARG A 270 -18.81 27.44 -8.78
CA ARG A 270 -17.57 27.75 -8.03
C ARG A 270 -17.74 27.56 -6.53
N ALA A 271 -18.87 28.00 -5.96
CA ALA A 271 -19.16 27.85 -4.54
C ALA A 271 -19.29 26.36 -4.16
N ALA A 272 -20.00 25.57 -4.98
CA ALA A 272 -20.15 24.13 -4.78
C ALA A 272 -18.80 23.39 -4.88
N LEU A 273 -17.96 23.70 -5.87
CA LEU A 273 -16.62 23.11 -5.99
C LEU A 273 -15.70 23.47 -4.81
N ARG A 274 -15.81 24.68 -4.26
CA ARG A 274 -15.07 25.09 -3.06
C ARG A 274 -15.53 24.29 -1.84
N SER A 275 -16.84 24.15 -1.65
CA SER A 275 -17.42 23.31 -0.59
C SER A 275 -16.99 21.85 -0.71
N ILE A 276 -16.97 21.29 -1.93
CA ILE A 276 -16.49 19.92 -2.18
C ILE A 276 -15.00 19.79 -1.87
N ALA A 277 -14.19 20.79 -2.23
CA ALA A 277 -12.76 20.78 -1.89
C ALA A 277 -12.52 20.82 -0.38
N GLU A 278 -13.27 21.64 0.36
CA GLU A 278 -13.20 21.68 1.82
C GLU A 278 -13.63 20.34 2.46
N ARG A 279 -14.71 19.72 1.96
CA ARG A 279 -15.14 18.39 2.40
C ARG A 279 -14.13 17.30 2.05
N TRP A 280 -13.48 17.40 0.89
CA TRP A 280 -12.44 16.48 0.44
C TRP A 280 -11.22 16.51 1.36
N ASP A 281 -10.79 17.70 1.77
CA ASP A 281 -9.65 17.89 2.65
C ASP A 281 -9.97 17.40 4.07
N LYS A 282 -11.22 17.56 4.54
CA LYS A 282 -11.69 17.07 5.85
C LYS A 282 -11.71 15.54 5.98
N ILE A 283 -11.96 14.78 4.91
CA ILE A 283 -12.01 13.30 4.95
C ILE A 283 -10.63 12.69 5.27
N GLY A 284 -9.54 13.37 4.93
CA GLY A 284 -8.18 12.91 5.26
C GLY A 284 -7.63 11.84 4.30
N LYS A 285 -6.89 10.86 4.85
CA LYS A 285 -6.08 9.92 4.05
C LYS A 285 -6.91 8.77 3.48
N VAL A 286 -6.44 8.25 2.34
CA VAL A 286 -7.03 7.17 1.56
C VAL A 286 -5.97 6.09 1.27
N PRO A 287 -6.37 4.85 0.87
CA PRO A 287 -5.42 3.81 0.51
C PRO A 287 -4.48 4.31 -0.59
N ARG A 288 -3.17 4.03 -0.44
CA ARG A 288 -2.12 4.52 -1.36
C ARG A 288 -2.38 4.16 -2.83
N GLU A 289 -3.02 3.02 -3.07
CA GLU A 289 -3.36 2.55 -4.41
C GLU A 289 -4.45 3.42 -5.07
N ARG A 290 -5.38 3.95 -4.28
CA ARG A 290 -6.53 4.76 -4.75
C ARG A 290 -6.28 6.27 -4.67
N SER A 291 -5.30 6.71 -3.87
CA SER A 291 -5.06 8.15 -3.65
C SER A 291 -4.73 8.89 -4.94
N ALA A 292 -3.84 8.33 -5.78
CA ALA A 292 -3.43 8.95 -7.03
C ALA A 292 -4.59 9.03 -8.05
N GLU A 293 -5.41 7.97 -8.13
CA GLU A 293 -6.60 7.91 -8.99
C GLU A 293 -7.62 8.99 -8.60
N LEU A 294 -7.96 9.05 -7.30
CA LEU A 294 -8.94 9.98 -6.74
C LEU A 294 -8.51 11.45 -6.90
N GLU A 295 -7.23 11.76 -6.66
CA GLU A 295 -6.69 13.11 -6.88
C GLU A 295 -6.69 13.51 -8.36
N ARG A 296 -6.40 12.57 -9.27
CA ARG A 296 -6.45 12.82 -10.71
C ARG A 296 -7.87 13.15 -11.16
N ARG A 297 -8.89 12.41 -10.68
CA ARG A 297 -10.29 12.68 -10.98
C ARG A 297 -10.74 14.06 -10.47
N LEU A 298 -10.38 14.41 -9.24
CA LEU A 298 -10.71 15.74 -8.69
C LEU A 298 -10.08 16.88 -9.51
N ARG A 299 -8.81 16.72 -9.91
CA ARG A 299 -8.13 17.69 -10.77
C ARG A 299 -8.79 17.82 -12.14
N ALA A 300 -9.23 16.71 -12.74
CA ALA A 300 -9.93 16.71 -14.02
C ALA A 300 -11.26 17.47 -13.93
N VAL A 301 -12.07 17.23 -12.88
CA VAL A 301 -13.33 17.94 -12.66
C VAL A 301 -13.09 19.45 -12.47
N LYS A 302 -12.14 19.83 -11.61
CA LYS A 302 -11.77 21.25 -11.39
C LYS A 302 -11.31 21.93 -12.69
N SER A 303 -10.47 21.25 -13.48
CA SER A 303 -9.94 21.78 -14.74
C SER A 303 -11.02 21.88 -15.82
N GLY A 304 -11.95 20.92 -15.87
CA GLY A 304 -13.10 20.94 -16.78
C GLY A 304 -14.06 22.09 -16.50
N CYS A 305 -14.33 22.38 -15.23
CA CYS A 305 -15.13 23.55 -14.83
C CYS A 305 -14.41 24.85 -15.13
N ALA A 306 -13.10 24.95 -14.86
CA ALA A 306 -12.30 26.13 -15.20
C ALA A 306 -12.28 26.39 -16.72
N THR A 307 -12.10 25.35 -17.53
CA THR A 307 -12.06 25.46 -19.00
C THR A 307 -13.41 25.90 -19.58
N ARG A 308 -14.53 25.33 -19.10
CA ARG A 308 -15.88 25.75 -19.51
C ARG A 308 -16.16 27.21 -19.16
N LEU A 309 -15.75 27.61 -17.97
CA LEU A 309 -15.90 28.98 -17.48
C LEU A 309 -15.05 30.00 -18.25
N SER A 310 -13.85 29.61 -18.68
CA SER A 310 -13.00 30.45 -19.55
C SER A 310 -13.53 30.55 -20.98
N ARG A 311 -14.16 29.50 -21.52
CA ARG A 311 -14.73 29.50 -22.88
C ARG A 311 -15.97 30.37 -23.02
N LEU A 312 -16.72 30.58 -21.95
CA LEU A 312 -17.91 31.44 -21.98
C LEU A 312 -17.59 32.94 -21.96
N GLY A 313 -16.35 33.33 -21.62
CA GLY A 313 -15.87 34.71 -21.71
C GLY A 313 -16.64 35.72 -20.85
N PRO A 314 -16.04 36.86 -20.49
CA PRO A 314 -16.71 37.82 -19.63
C PRO A 314 -17.78 38.57 -20.43
N THR A 315 -19.06 38.43 -20.08
CA THR A 315 -19.91 39.61 -20.15
C THR A 315 -19.26 40.61 -19.23
N ARG A 316 -18.72 41.66 -19.84
CA ARG A 316 -17.98 42.75 -19.22
C ARG A 316 -18.94 43.44 -18.24
N ARG A 317 -19.12 42.88 -17.03
CA ARG A 317 -19.66 43.62 -15.89
C ARG A 317 -18.65 44.73 -15.68
N ARG A 318 -19.05 45.91 -16.14
CA ARG A 318 -18.39 47.18 -15.90
C ARG A 318 -18.31 47.31 -14.37
N SER A 319 -17.19 46.87 -13.78
CA SER A 319 -16.88 47.23 -12.40
C SER A 319 -16.94 48.76 -12.32
N PRO A 320 -17.75 49.36 -11.43
CA PRO A 320 -17.60 50.76 -11.15
C PRO A 320 -16.19 50.96 -10.58
N GLY A 321 -15.37 51.75 -11.28
CA GLY A 321 -14.14 52.33 -10.76
C GLY A 321 -13.14 51.36 -10.11
N ARG A 322 -12.30 50.69 -10.91
CA ARG A 322 -10.99 50.28 -10.40
C ARG A 322 -10.21 51.57 -10.14
N ALA A 323 -10.07 51.96 -8.89
CA ALA A 323 -9.21 53.05 -8.48
C ALA A 323 -7.82 52.83 -9.11
N VAL A 324 -7.36 53.83 -9.87
CA VAL A 324 -5.99 53.87 -10.39
C VAL A 324 -5.04 53.79 -9.18
N PRO A 325 -4.02 52.93 -9.19
CA PRO A 325 -3.12 52.85 -8.06
C PRO A 325 -2.44 54.21 -7.88
N ARG A 326 -2.55 54.80 -6.68
CA ARG A 326 -1.98 56.09 -6.23
C ARG A 326 -0.55 56.42 -6.70
N ARG A 327 0.21 55.42 -7.17
CA ARG A 327 1.54 55.60 -7.77
C ARG A 327 1.51 56.29 -9.13
N ALA A 328 0.49 56.08 -9.96
CA ALA A 328 0.41 56.73 -11.28
C ALA A 328 0.24 58.26 -11.17
N GLU A 329 -0.63 58.72 -10.27
CA GLU A 329 -0.79 60.15 -9.96
C GLU A 329 0.49 60.77 -9.38
N GLN A 330 1.31 59.98 -8.68
CA GLN A 330 2.57 60.44 -8.11
C GLN A 330 3.65 60.66 -9.19
N PHE A 331 3.68 59.80 -10.21
CA PHE A 331 4.57 59.95 -11.38
C PHE A 331 4.15 61.11 -12.28
N GLU A 332 2.85 61.33 -12.48
CA GLU A 332 2.33 62.47 -13.24
C GLU A 332 2.68 63.81 -12.56
N ARG A 333 2.52 63.91 -11.23
CA ARG A 333 2.93 65.12 -10.48
C ARG A 333 4.44 65.35 -10.46
N GLN A 334 5.25 64.29 -10.53
CA GLN A 334 6.70 64.42 -10.67
C GLN A 334 7.09 64.90 -12.07
N ALA A 335 6.44 64.39 -13.11
CA ALA A 335 6.66 64.82 -14.49
C ALA A 335 6.26 66.30 -14.71
N GLU A 336 5.14 66.75 -14.15
CA GLU A 336 4.69 68.15 -14.24
C GLU A 336 5.64 69.12 -13.51
N LYS A 337 6.16 68.73 -12.33
CA LYS A 337 7.15 69.54 -11.60
C LYS A 337 8.49 69.62 -12.34
N ALA A 338 8.94 68.53 -12.96
CA ALA A 338 10.16 68.50 -13.77
C ALA A 338 10.02 69.36 -15.05
N GLN A 339 8.84 69.36 -15.68
CA GLN A 339 8.52 70.24 -16.82
C GLN A 339 8.50 71.72 -16.43
N ALA A 340 7.87 72.07 -15.30
CA ALA A 340 7.84 73.46 -14.81
C ALA A 340 9.24 74.00 -14.43
N ALA A 341 10.19 73.10 -14.08
CA ALA A 341 11.57 73.43 -13.77
C ALA A 341 12.52 73.43 -15.00
N GLY A 342 11.99 73.25 -16.21
CA GLY A 342 12.77 73.27 -17.45
C GLY A 342 13.66 72.04 -17.69
N ARG A 343 13.47 70.95 -16.93
CA ARG A 343 14.25 69.70 -17.06
C ARG A 343 13.47 68.66 -17.86
N SER A 344 13.53 68.80 -19.18
CA SER A 344 12.74 68.00 -20.13
C SER A 344 13.07 66.50 -20.13
N GLN A 345 14.32 66.12 -19.89
CA GLN A 345 14.72 64.70 -19.88
C GLN A 345 14.16 63.91 -18.68
N GLU A 346 14.18 64.48 -17.48
CA GLU A 346 13.64 63.84 -16.26
C GLU A 346 12.10 63.70 -16.32
N ALA A 347 11.43 64.60 -17.04
CA ALA A 347 9.98 64.55 -17.21
C ALA A 347 9.52 63.45 -18.17
N ASP A 348 10.28 63.15 -19.21
CA ASP A 348 9.97 62.07 -20.15
C ASP A 348 10.27 60.69 -19.53
N GLU A 349 11.25 60.60 -18.63
CA GLU A 349 11.58 59.35 -17.92
C GLU A 349 10.55 59.02 -16.82
N ALA A 350 9.94 60.04 -16.22
CA ALA A 350 8.86 59.87 -15.23
C ALA A 350 7.49 59.56 -15.85
N ARG A 351 7.31 59.71 -17.19
CA ARG A 351 6.06 59.36 -17.86
C ARG A 351 5.97 57.84 -18.03
N PRO A 352 4.87 57.19 -17.58
CA PRO A 352 4.73 55.75 -17.72
C PRO A 352 4.57 55.37 -19.20
N THR A 353 5.59 54.76 -19.80
CA THR A 353 5.55 54.29 -21.20
C THR A 353 4.78 52.97 -21.30
N PRO A 354 3.86 52.82 -22.28
CA PRO A 354 3.17 51.56 -22.51
C PRO A 354 4.05 50.63 -23.38
N SER A 355 4.74 49.68 -22.75
CA SER A 355 5.14 48.37 -23.34
C SER A 355 5.61 48.37 -24.82
N SER A 356 6.90 48.55 -25.07
CA SER A 356 7.52 48.21 -26.36
C SER A 356 7.81 46.70 -26.46
N GLY A 357 7.05 46.02 -27.31
CA GLY A 357 7.31 44.65 -27.75
C GLY A 357 7.09 44.53 -29.25
N ALA A 358 8.16 44.70 -30.04
CA ALA A 358 8.32 44.16 -31.41
C ALA A 358 9.67 44.60 -32.00
N SER A 359 10.68 43.72 -31.98
CA SER A 359 11.87 43.87 -32.82
C SER A 359 11.65 43.11 -34.13
N GLY A 360 11.64 43.82 -35.26
CA GLY A 360 11.68 43.28 -36.63
C GLY A 360 12.89 43.85 -37.39
N PRO A 361 13.43 43.14 -38.41
CA PRO A 361 14.82 43.28 -38.85
C PRO A 361 15.08 44.49 -39.76
N ARG A 362 16.29 45.06 -39.64
CA ARG A 362 16.84 46.16 -40.46
C ARG A 362 17.13 45.71 -41.91
N PRO A 363 16.90 46.55 -42.94
CA PRO A 363 17.44 46.35 -44.28
C PRO A 363 18.88 46.90 -44.41
N PRO A 364 19.68 46.42 -45.39
CA PRO A 364 21.07 46.83 -45.55
C PRO A 364 21.22 48.17 -46.28
N PRO A 365 22.33 48.90 -46.08
CA PRO A 365 22.54 50.23 -46.64
C PRO A 365 23.05 50.18 -48.09
N THR A 366 22.49 51.04 -48.94
CA THR A 366 23.04 51.42 -50.24
C THR A 366 24.06 52.54 -50.09
N ARG A 367 25.34 52.24 -50.29
CA ARG A 367 26.15 52.76 -51.42
C ARG A 367 27.50 52.07 -51.48
#